data_AF-A0A1F6S4C9-F1
#
_entry.id   AF-A0A1F6S4C9-F1
#
_cell.length_a   1.000
_cell.length_b   1.000
_cell.length_c   1.000
_cell.angle_alpha   90.00
_cell.angle_beta   90.00
_cell.angle_gamma   90.00
#
_symmetry.space_group_name_H-M   'P 1'
#
loop_
_entity.id
_entity.type
_entity.pdbx_description
1 polymer ?
#
loop_
_entity_poly.entity_id
_entity_poly.type
_entity_poly.pdbx_seq_one_letter_code
_entity_poly.pdbx_strand_id
1 'polypeptide(L)'
;MSQIFHSFIYQPIYNALILLYNVIPGHDLGVAIILLTIVVRFLLYPISKKQIESQKKLQDLQPEIKKLQDKHKGDKEKQGRALMEFYKEKKVNPASGCLPLVVQIIFFIALYRAFIAGINFDSACNDLYAFVSCPSSINVNFFKILDLAKPNIVLAVIAAAGQFVQTKMMMTKNPAPAKKGDFSSIMNQQMLYLGPLLTLFIGMKFPAGLALYWVVNTLFAIVQQYLTMKKPEPVPAQDK
;
A
#
# COMPACT_ATOMS: atom_id res chain seq x y z
N MET A 1 18.63 1.37 -14.02
CA MET A 1 18.00 1.40 -12.67
C MET A 1 19.11 1.26 -11.64
N SER A 2 19.07 1.94 -10.49
CA SER A 2 20.20 1.98 -9.53
C SER A 2 20.52 0.59 -8.96
N GLN A 3 21.80 0.21 -8.89
CA GLN A 3 22.27 -1.02 -8.25
C GLN A 3 21.74 -1.17 -6.81
N ILE A 4 21.54 -0.06 -6.11
CA ILE A 4 21.00 -0.04 -4.74
C ILE A 4 19.58 -0.63 -4.70
N PHE A 5 18.70 -0.25 -5.64
CA PHE A 5 17.34 -0.81 -5.70
C PHE A 5 17.37 -2.31 -5.98
N HIS A 6 18.29 -2.73 -6.86
CA HIS A 6 18.45 -4.13 -7.21
C HIS A 6 18.85 -4.97 -6.00
N SER A 7 19.95 -4.63 -5.33
CA SER A 7 20.53 -5.44 -4.25
C SER A 7 19.77 -5.36 -2.93
N PHE A 8 19.15 -4.23 -2.59
CA PHE A 8 18.51 -4.04 -1.28
C PHE A 8 16.98 -4.23 -1.28
N ILE A 9 16.34 -4.18 -2.45
CA ILE A 9 14.88 -4.25 -2.54
C ILE A 9 14.46 -5.42 -3.42
N TYR A 10 14.84 -5.41 -4.69
CA TYR A 10 14.38 -6.42 -5.64
C TYR A 10 14.94 -7.81 -5.29
N GLN A 11 16.25 -7.94 -5.12
CA GLN A 11 16.91 -9.22 -4.92
C GLN A 11 16.45 -9.94 -3.64
N PRO A 12 16.31 -9.27 -2.47
CA PRO A 12 15.76 -9.91 -1.28
C PRO A 12 14.31 -10.37 -1.45
N ILE A 13 13.45 -9.54 -2.06
CA ILE A 13 12.04 -9.87 -2.30
C ILE A 13 11.92 -11.06 -3.26
N TYR A 14 12.73 -11.05 -4.33
CA TYR A 14 12.77 -12.12 -5.32
C TYR A 14 13.24 -13.44 -4.69
N ASN A 15 14.32 -13.42 -3.92
CA ASN A 15 14.84 -14.60 -3.23
C ASN A 15 13.86 -15.13 -2.19
N ALA A 16 13.21 -14.25 -1.43
CA ALA A 16 12.16 -14.66 -0.49
C ALA A 16 10.98 -15.32 -1.22
N LEU A 17 10.57 -14.80 -2.38
CA LEU A 17 9.51 -15.41 -3.19
C LEU A 17 9.89 -16.81 -3.66
N ILE A 18 11.09 -16.98 -4.22
CA ILE A 18 11.56 -18.28 -4.74
C ILE A 18 11.79 -19.28 -3.61
N LEU A 19 12.34 -18.84 -2.47
CA LEU A 19 12.48 -19.67 -1.29
C LEU A 19 11.12 -20.18 -0.80
N LEU A 20 10.12 -19.30 -0.68
CA LEU A 20 8.77 -19.71 -0.30
C LEU A 20 8.18 -20.68 -1.32
N TYR A 21 8.30 -20.39 -2.61
CA TYR A 21 7.84 -21.26 -3.69
C TYR A 21 8.47 -22.67 -3.64
N ASN A 22 9.75 -22.78 -3.29
CA ASN A 22 10.44 -24.07 -3.15
C ASN A 22 10.01 -24.87 -1.91
N VAL A 23 9.65 -24.18 -0.82
CA VAL A 23 9.25 -24.83 0.45
C VAL A 23 7.78 -25.23 0.44
N ILE A 24 6.92 -24.56 -0.32
CA ILE A 24 5.49 -24.82 -0.37
C ILE A 24 5.20 -26.14 -1.11
N PRO A 25 4.41 -27.06 -0.52
CA PRO A 25 3.96 -28.27 -1.19
C PRO A 25 3.19 -27.95 -2.48
N GLY A 26 3.58 -28.57 -3.58
CA GLY A 26 2.94 -28.37 -4.89
C GLY A 26 3.43 -27.16 -5.67
N HIS A 27 4.42 -26.40 -5.15
CA HIS A 27 5.08 -25.31 -5.86
C HIS A 27 4.09 -24.31 -6.47
N ASP A 28 3.13 -23.85 -5.67
CA ASP A 28 2.09 -22.92 -6.11
C ASP A 28 2.57 -21.47 -5.94
N LEU A 29 2.71 -20.76 -7.06
CA LEU A 29 3.17 -19.37 -7.06
C LEU A 29 2.21 -18.43 -6.34
N GLY A 30 0.90 -18.66 -6.43
CA GLY A 30 -0.11 -17.85 -5.75
C GLY A 30 -0.01 -17.94 -4.24
N VAL A 31 0.19 -19.15 -3.71
CA VAL A 31 0.43 -19.36 -2.28
C VAL A 31 1.74 -18.68 -1.84
N ALA A 32 2.79 -18.75 -2.65
CA ALA A 32 4.06 -18.07 -2.37
C ALA A 32 3.89 -16.55 -2.28
N ILE A 33 3.12 -15.94 -3.20
CA ILE A 33 2.80 -14.51 -3.18
C ILE A 33 2.01 -14.13 -1.92
N ILE A 34 1.00 -14.92 -1.56
CA ILE A 34 0.17 -14.67 -0.37
C ILE A 34 1.07 -14.68 0.89
N LEU A 35 1.88 -15.71 1.06
CA LEU A 35 2.76 -15.85 2.22
C LEU A 35 3.82 -14.74 2.28
N LEU A 36 4.46 -14.42 1.15
CA LEU A 36 5.42 -13.32 1.07
C LEU A 36 4.78 -11.99 1.51
N THR A 37 3.58 -11.71 1.00
CA THR A 37 2.83 -10.50 1.33
C THR A 37 2.54 -10.43 2.83
N ILE A 38 2.09 -11.54 3.42
CA ILE A 38 1.80 -11.64 4.85
C ILE A 38 3.07 -11.42 5.69
N VAL A 39 4.18 -12.08 5.34
CA VAL A 39 5.46 -11.94 6.05
C VAL A 39 5.94 -10.49 6.03
N VAL A 40 5.97 -9.86 4.85
CA VAL A 40 6.38 -8.45 4.70
C VAL A 40 5.45 -7.54 5.50
N ARG A 41 4.15 -7.79 5.48
CA ARG A 41 3.17 -7.02 6.25
C ARG A 41 3.33 -7.16 7.76
N PHE A 42 3.69 -8.34 8.25
CA PHE A 42 4.01 -8.54 9.66
C PHE A 42 5.31 -7.81 10.06
N LEU A 43 6.35 -7.87 9.24
CA LEU A 43 7.60 -7.14 9.49
C LEU A 43 7.37 -5.62 9.52
N LEU A 44 6.53 -5.10 8.62
CA LEU A 44 6.19 -3.68 8.55
C LEU A 44 5.05 -3.27 9.50
N TYR A 45 4.48 -4.20 10.26
CA TYR A 45 3.34 -3.94 11.14
C TYR A 45 3.53 -2.74 12.10
N PRO A 46 4.65 -2.60 12.85
CA PRO A 46 4.81 -1.47 13.78
C PRO A 46 4.86 -0.12 13.06
N ILE A 47 5.46 -0.09 11.86
CA ILE A 47 5.54 1.11 11.03
C ILE A 47 4.15 1.47 10.52
N SER A 48 3.44 0.50 9.93
CA SER A 48 2.09 0.69 9.41
C SER A 48 1.09 1.09 10.50
N LYS A 49 1.23 0.55 11.72
CA LYS A 49 0.40 0.96 12.86
C LYS A 49 0.58 2.45 13.18
N LYS A 50 1.83 2.91 13.32
CA LYS A 50 2.13 4.34 13.54
C LYS A 50 1.63 5.24 12.41
N GLN A 51 1.72 4.76 11.16
CA GLN A 51 1.18 5.49 9.99
C GLN A 51 -0.33 5.65 10.08
N ILE A 52 -1.06 4.57 10.42
CA ILE A 52 -2.52 4.60 10.55
C ILE A 52 -2.96 5.52 11.70
N GLU A 53 -2.28 5.46 12.85
CA GLU A 53 -2.55 6.36 13.98
C GLU A 53 -2.34 7.83 13.60
N SER A 54 -1.23 8.16 12.93
CA SER A 54 -0.96 9.51 12.43
C SER A 54 -2.02 9.99 11.44
N GLN A 55 -2.47 9.12 10.52
CA GLN A 55 -3.54 9.43 9.57
C GLN A 55 -4.88 9.66 10.27
N LYS A 56 -5.21 8.85 11.28
CA LYS A 56 -6.43 9.04 12.10
C LYS A 56 -6.41 10.40 12.82
N LYS A 57 -5.28 10.79 13.42
CA LYS A 57 -5.13 12.12 14.05
C LYS A 57 -5.33 13.25 13.05
N LEU A 58 -4.75 13.16 11.85
CA LEU A 58 -4.98 14.15 10.78
C LEU A 58 -6.45 14.24 10.40
N GLN A 59 -7.14 13.09 10.35
CA GLN A 59 -8.55 13.00 10.03
C GLN A 59 -9.43 13.66 11.13
N ASP A 60 -9.10 13.44 12.40
CA ASP A 60 -9.79 14.05 13.54
C ASP A 60 -9.60 15.58 13.58
N LEU A 61 -8.43 16.07 13.13
CA LEU A 61 -8.10 17.49 13.03
C LEU A 61 -8.66 18.18 11.77
N GLN A 62 -9.24 17.45 10.81
CA GLN A 62 -9.81 18.01 9.57
C GLN A 62 -10.76 19.21 9.80
N PRO A 63 -11.65 19.22 10.80
CA PRO A 63 -12.53 20.36 11.05
C PRO A 63 -11.76 21.63 11.46
N GLU A 64 -10.71 21.50 12.28
CA GLU A 64 -9.85 22.62 12.70
C GLU A 64 -9.00 23.11 11.52
N ILE A 65 -8.44 22.20 10.73
CA ILE A 65 -7.70 22.51 9.49
C ILE A 65 -8.58 23.33 8.53
N LYS A 66 -9.83 22.93 8.33
CA LYS A 66 -10.77 23.65 7.47
C LYS A 66 -11.10 25.04 7.99
N LYS A 67 -11.33 25.20 9.31
CA LYS A 67 -11.54 26.52 9.91
C LYS A 67 -10.33 27.43 9.71
N LEU A 68 -9.12 26.89 9.86
CA LEU A 68 -7.88 27.63 9.65
C LEU A 68 -7.70 28.05 8.19
N GLN A 69 -8.00 27.15 7.26
CA GLN A 69 -7.97 27.43 5.83
C GLN A 69 -8.98 28.52 5.44
N ASP A 70 -10.20 28.47 5.99
CA ASP A 70 -11.24 29.48 5.76
C ASP A 70 -10.86 30.84 6.37
N LYS A 71 -10.17 30.87 7.52
CA LYS A 71 -9.69 32.12 8.17
C LYS A 71 -8.66 32.87 7.33
N HIS A 72 -7.81 32.15 6.61
CA HIS A 72 -6.76 32.72 5.75
C HIS A 72 -7.10 32.64 4.26
N LYS A 73 -8.39 32.52 3.92
CA LYS A 73 -8.84 32.42 2.54
C LYS A 73 -8.43 33.66 1.74
N GLY A 74 -7.71 33.45 0.63
CA GLY A 74 -7.21 34.51 -0.24
C GLY A 74 -5.71 34.79 -0.10
N ASP A 75 -5.07 34.35 0.98
CA ASP A 75 -3.62 34.49 1.21
C ASP A 75 -2.99 33.10 1.37
N LYS A 76 -2.59 32.50 0.24
CA LYS A 76 -2.03 31.14 0.19
C LYS A 76 -0.76 31.00 1.02
N GLU A 77 0.04 32.05 1.12
CA GLU A 77 1.30 32.03 1.85
C GLU A 77 1.03 31.97 3.36
N LYS A 78 0.17 32.87 3.88
CA LYS A 78 -0.23 32.83 5.30
C LYS A 78 -0.97 31.54 5.64
N GLN A 79 -1.83 31.06 4.75
CA GLN A 79 -2.52 29.79 4.92
C GLN A 79 -1.54 28.62 5.06
N GLY A 80 -0.52 28.55 4.19
CA GLY A 80 0.51 27.50 4.25
C GLY A 80 1.34 27.54 5.53
N ARG A 81 1.77 28.73 5.96
CA ARG A 81 2.53 28.93 7.21
C ARG A 81 1.70 28.54 8.44
N ALA A 82 0.48 29.06 8.53
CA ALA A 82 -0.42 28.76 9.65
C ALA A 82 -0.73 27.25 9.73
N LEU A 83 -0.91 26.59 8.59
CA LEU A 83 -1.15 25.14 8.55
C LEU A 83 0.07 24.34 9.05
N MET A 84 1.28 24.75 8.65
CA MET A 84 2.51 24.12 9.13
C MET A 84 2.74 24.35 10.63
N GLU A 85 2.46 25.55 11.13
CA GLU A 85 2.49 25.86 12.57
C GLU A 85 1.48 25.02 13.34
N PHE A 86 0.25 24.91 12.84
CA PHE A 86 -0.79 24.06 13.41
C PHE A 86 -0.37 22.59 13.49
N TYR A 87 0.24 22.04 12.42
CA TYR A 87 0.76 20.67 12.46
C TYR A 87 1.88 20.48 13.49
N LYS A 88 2.76 21.48 13.66
CA LYS A 88 3.81 21.45 14.69
C LYS A 88 3.23 21.53 16.10
N GLU A 89 2.26 22.42 16.32
CA GLU A 89 1.57 22.60 17.61
C GLU A 89 0.86 21.31 18.04
N LYS A 90 0.11 20.70 17.11
CA LYS A 90 -0.59 19.42 17.36
C LYS A 90 0.34 18.20 17.32
N LYS A 91 1.63 18.38 17.01
CA LYS A 91 2.66 17.32 16.88
C LYS A 91 2.24 16.20 15.91
N VAL A 92 1.66 16.57 14.77
CA VAL A 92 1.19 15.62 13.73
C VAL A 92 2.01 15.78 12.45
N ASN A 93 2.30 14.67 11.75
CA ASN A 93 3.09 14.67 10.52
C ASN A 93 2.21 14.45 9.27
N PRO A 94 2.07 15.44 8.37
CA PRO A 94 1.27 15.30 7.14
C PRO A 94 1.85 14.27 6.16
N ALA A 95 3.16 14.01 6.19
CA ALA A 95 3.81 13.04 5.29
C ALA A 95 3.45 11.58 5.61
N SER A 96 2.88 11.29 6.80
CA SER A 96 2.43 9.94 7.15
C SER A 96 1.30 9.43 6.24
N GLY A 97 0.60 10.32 5.54
CA GLY A 97 -0.45 9.96 4.57
C GLY A 97 0.08 9.38 3.25
N CYS A 98 1.23 9.85 2.76
CA CYS A 98 1.78 9.42 1.47
C CYS A 98 2.82 8.30 1.57
N LEU A 99 3.43 8.10 2.75
CA LEU A 99 4.43 7.07 2.97
C LEU A 99 3.97 5.64 2.58
N PRO A 100 2.72 5.21 2.84
CA PRO A 100 2.25 3.90 2.38
C PRO A 100 2.28 3.73 0.86
N LEU A 101 2.01 4.80 0.11
CA LEU A 101 2.02 4.78 -1.36
C LEU A 101 3.43 4.53 -1.89
N VAL A 102 4.45 5.16 -1.29
CA VAL A 102 5.86 4.97 -1.68
C VAL A 102 6.28 3.52 -1.45
N VAL A 103 6.01 2.98 -0.27
CA VAL A 103 6.30 1.56 0.06
C VAL A 103 5.58 0.63 -0.91
N GLN A 104 4.32 0.93 -1.24
CA GLN A 104 3.52 0.14 -2.17
C GLN A 104 4.10 0.15 -3.59
N ILE A 105 4.53 1.30 -4.12
CA ILE A 105 5.14 1.42 -5.45
C ILE A 105 6.45 0.64 -5.52
N ILE A 106 7.31 0.78 -4.50
CA ILE A 106 8.59 0.06 -4.42
C ILE A 106 8.35 -1.45 -4.48
N PHE A 107 7.41 -1.96 -3.68
CA PHE A 107 7.10 -3.39 -3.63
C PHE A 107 6.45 -3.89 -4.92
N PHE A 108 5.56 -3.08 -5.53
CA PHE A 108 4.95 -3.38 -6.82
C PHE A 108 6.02 -3.55 -7.92
N ILE A 109 7.00 -2.64 -8.01
CA ILE A 109 8.08 -2.73 -8.99
C ILE A 109 8.91 -4.01 -8.75
N ALA A 110 9.21 -4.33 -7.48
CA ALA A 110 9.95 -5.54 -7.14
C ALA A 110 9.22 -6.81 -7.56
N LEU A 111 7.93 -6.93 -7.23
CA LEU A 111 7.11 -8.07 -7.65
C LEU A 111 6.93 -8.15 -9.16
N TYR A 112 6.65 -7.04 -9.84
CA TYR A 112 6.49 -7.00 -11.29
C TYR A 112 7.74 -7.54 -12.00
N ARG A 113 8.93 -7.11 -11.55
CA ARG A 113 10.20 -7.64 -12.06
C ARG A 113 10.36 -9.13 -11.75
N ALA A 114 9.98 -9.56 -10.54
CA ALA A 114 10.05 -10.96 -10.15
C ALA A 114 9.19 -11.85 -11.06
N PHE A 115 8.00 -11.40 -11.46
CA PHE A 115 7.16 -12.13 -12.42
C PHE A 115 7.78 -12.20 -13.81
N ILE A 116 8.27 -11.08 -14.34
CA ILE A 116 8.89 -11.06 -15.68
C ILE A 116 10.18 -11.90 -15.71
N ALA A 117 11.00 -11.82 -14.66
CA ALA A 117 12.21 -12.62 -14.53
C ALA A 117 11.89 -14.10 -14.32
N GLY A 118 10.89 -14.42 -13.51
CA GLY A 118 10.43 -15.81 -13.27
C GLY A 118 9.81 -16.48 -14.50
N ILE A 119 9.28 -15.69 -15.44
CA ILE A 119 8.82 -16.18 -16.75
C ILE A 119 10.02 -16.46 -17.69
N ASN A 120 11.12 -15.71 -17.56
CA ASN A 120 12.35 -15.87 -18.35
C ASN A 120 13.42 -16.62 -17.54
N PHE A 121 13.29 -17.95 -17.54
CA PHE A 121 14.05 -18.91 -16.72
C PHE A 121 15.58 -18.74 -16.70
N ASP A 122 16.20 -18.42 -17.84
CA ASP A 122 17.66 -18.28 -17.94
C ASP A 122 18.22 -17.14 -17.07
N SER A 123 17.39 -16.14 -16.77
CA SER A 123 17.73 -15.01 -15.90
C SER A 123 17.27 -15.19 -14.46
N ALA A 124 16.41 -16.18 -14.18
CA ALA A 124 15.86 -16.43 -12.85
C ALA A 124 16.94 -16.88 -11.86
N CYS A 125 17.90 -17.70 -12.30
CA CYS A 125 18.93 -18.23 -11.39
C CYS A 125 20.03 -17.21 -11.04
N ASN A 126 20.28 -16.20 -11.88
CA ASN A 126 21.43 -15.28 -11.73
C ASN A 126 21.29 -14.32 -10.55
N ASP A 127 20.06 -14.00 -10.16
CA ASP A 127 19.77 -13.10 -9.02
C ASP A 127 19.55 -13.86 -7.71
N LEU A 128 19.67 -15.20 -7.70
CA LEU A 128 19.50 -16.00 -6.50
C LEU A 128 20.71 -15.93 -5.57
N TYR A 129 20.43 -15.93 -4.27
CA TYR A 129 21.45 -16.14 -3.26
C TYR A 129 21.87 -17.61 -3.24
N ALA A 130 23.11 -17.87 -2.83
CA ALA A 130 23.71 -19.21 -2.84
C ALA A 130 22.90 -20.27 -2.06
N PHE A 131 22.11 -19.85 -1.07
CA PHE A 131 21.26 -20.73 -0.26
C PHE A 131 19.87 -20.98 -0.87
N VAL A 132 19.50 -20.32 -1.97
CA VAL A 132 18.21 -20.50 -2.65
C VAL A 132 18.41 -21.36 -3.88
N SER A 133 17.83 -22.56 -3.88
CA SER A 133 17.90 -23.47 -5.03
C SER A 133 17.14 -22.90 -6.23
N CYS A 134 17.76 -22.95 -7.40
CA CYS A 134 17.06 -22.54 -8.62
C CYS A 134 15.99 -23.60 -8.99
N PRO A 135 14.71 -23.23 -9.11
CA PRO A 135 13.70 -24.15 -9.62
C PRO A 135 13.99 -24.49 -11.09
N SER A 136 13.50 -25.63 -11.58
CA SER A 136 13.63 -26.03 -12.99
C SER A 136 12.52 -25.43 -13.87
N SER A 137 11.35 -25.15 -13.27
CA SER A 137 10.20 -24.50 -13.90
C SER A 137 9.35 -23.81 -12.81
N ILE A 138 8.78 -22.62 -13.08
CA ILE A 138 7.88 -21.90 -12.17
C ILE A 138 6.47 -22.20 -12.66
N ASN A 139 5.72 -22.92 -11.83
CA ASN A 139 4.32 -23.13 -12.05
C ASN A 139 3.57 -21.84 -11.71
N VAL A 140 3.15 -21.13 -12.76
CA VAL A 140 2.42 -19.88 -12.65
C VAL A 140 0.93 -20.07 -12.31
N ASN A 141 0.45 -21.31 -12.19
CA ASN A 141 -0.94 -21.56 -11.88
C ASN A 141 -1.21 -21.47 -10.37
N PHE A 142 -2.23 -20.70 -10.02
CA PHE A 142 -2.82 -20.68 -8.69
C PHE A 142 -3.95 -21.71 -8.61
N PHE A 143 -3.79 -22.69 -7.72
CA PHE A 143 -4.70 -23.83 -7.51
C PHE A 143 -5.09 -24.57 -8.80
N LYS A 144 -4.24 -24.52 -9.83
CA LYS A 144 -4.50 -25.08 -11.18
C LYS A 144 -5.71 -24.49 -11.92
N ILE A 145 -6.38 -23.47 -11.38
CA ILE A 145 -7.59 -22.86 -11.94
C ILE A 145 -7.32 -21.48 -12.54
N LEU A 146 -6.18 -20.87 -12.19
CA LEU A 146 -5.88 -19.49 -12.56
C LEU A 146 -4.41 -19.34 -12.96
N ASP A 147 -4.16 -18.93 -14.19
CA ASP A 147 -2.83 -18.56 -14.70
C ASP A 147 -2.43 -17.16 -14.22
N LEU A 148 -1.47 -17.06 -13.31
CA LEU A 148 -1.04 -15.78 -12.72
C LEU A 148 -0.13 -14.96 -13.64
N ALA A 149 0.38 -15.54 -14.72
CA ALA A 149 1.20 -14.82 -15.70
C ALA A 149 0.35 -13.95 -16.64
N LYS A 150 -0.96 -14.26 -16.76
CA LYS A 150 -1.90 -13.52 -17.61
C LYS A 150 -2.76 -12.57 -16.79
N PRO A 151 -3.28 -11.47 -17.37
CA PRO A 151 -4.22 -10.60 -16.68
C PRO A 151 -5.51 -11.32 -16.28
N ASN A 152 -6.11 -10.93 -15.15
CA ASN A 152 -7.39 -11.45 -14.69
C ASN A 152 -8.28 -10.32 -14.17
N ILE A 153 -9.41 -10.10 -14.86
CA ILE A 153 -10.33 -9.00 -14.57
C ILE A 153 -11.01 -9.18 -13.21
N VAL A 154 -11.35 -10.41 -12.82
CA VAL A 154 -12.02 -10.69 -11.53
C VAL A 154 -11.12 -10.27 -10.37
N LEU A 155 -9.85 -10.65 -10.38
CA LEU A 155 -8.90 -10.22 -9.36
C LEU A 155 -8.67 -8.70 -9.38
N ALA A 156 -8.62 -8.08 -10.55
CA ALA A 156 -8.47 -6.63 -10.67
C ALA A 156 -9.66 -5.87 -10.06
N VAL A 157 -10.89 -6.35 -10.29
CA VAL A 157 -12.11 -5.79 -9.69
C VAL A 157 -12.13 -5.98 -8.18
N ILE A 158 -11.77 -7.17 -7.67
CA ILE A 158 -11.70 -7.43 -6.23
C ILE A 158 -10.65 -6.53 -5.56
N ALA A 159 -9.47 -6.39 -6.19
CA ALA A 159 -8.42 -5.50 -5.71
C ALA A 159 -8.90 -4.05 -5.61
N ALA A 160 -9.50 -3.53 -6.69
CA ALA A 160 -10.02 -2.16 -6.74
C ALA A 160 -11.15 -1.94 -5.73
N ALA A 161 -12.12 -2.86 -5.65
CA ALA A 161 -13.21 -2.78 -4.68
C ALA A 161 -12.70 -2.82 -3.24
N GLY A 162 -11.76 -3.72 -2.95
CA GLY A 162 -11.10 -3.76 -1.65
C GLY A 162 -10.40 -2.45 -1.32
N GLN A 163 -9.65 -1.88 -2.26
CA GLN A 163 -8.93 -0.62 -2.04
C GLN A 163 -9.90 0.55 -1.83
N PHE A 164 -11.03 0.56 -2.53
CA PHE A 164 -12.09 1.53 -2.31
C PHE A 164 -12.64 1.44 -0.88
N VAL A 165 -12.96 0.22 -0.42
CA VAL A 165 -13.43 -0.01 0.96
C VAL A 165 -12.37 0.42 1.98
N GLN A 166 -11.11 0.02 1.78
CA GLN A 166 -9.98 0.38 2.62
C GLN A 166 -9.83 1.91 2.74
N THR A 167 -9.84 2.63 1.62
CA THR A 167 -9.73 4.10 1.64
C THR A 167 -10.94 4.74 2.30
N LYS A 168 -12.14 4.24 2.02
CA LYS A 168 -13.39 4.74 2.62
C LYS A 168 -13.42 4.59 4.14
N MET A 169 -12.80 3.54 4.70
CA MET A 169 -12.69 3.36 6.15
C MET A 169 -11.92 4.49 6.85
N MET A 170 -10.93 5.08 6.17
CA MET A 170 -10.12 6.19 6.68
C MET A 170 -10.73 7.57 6.42
N MET A 171 -11.95 7.64 5.88
CA MET A 171 -12.64 8.90 5.60
C MET A 171 -13.61 9.29 6.71
N THR A 172 -13.69 10.59 6.99
CA THR A 172 -14.53 11.13 8.06
C THR A 172 -15.99 11.00 7.63
N LYS A 173 -16.87 10.60 8.56
CA LYS A 173 -18.30 10.38 8.28
C LYS A 173 -19.04 11.64 7.78
N ASN A 174 -18.52 12.84 8.08
CA ASN A 174 -19.03 14.12 7.58
C ASN A 174 -17.95 14.87 6.80
N PRO A 175 -17.68 14.54 5.53
CA PRO A 175 -16.93 15.44 4.68
C PRO A 175 -17.85 16.64 4.40
N ALA A 176 -17.57 17.78 5.02
CA ALA A 176 -18.19 19.04 4.58
C ALA A 176 -18.02 19.15 3.06
N PRO A 177 -19.07 19.54 2.31
CA PRO A 177 -19.08 19.49 0.85
C PRO A 177 -17.84 20.19 0.30
N ALA A 178 -17.14 19.53 -0.62
CA ALA A 178 -15.89 20.01 -1.19
C ALA A 178 -16.12 21.39 -1.82
N LYS A 179 -15.73 22.46 -1.11
CA LYS A 179 -15.66 23.80 -1.69
C LYS A 179 -14.54 23.77 -2.74
N LYS A 180 -14.80 24.26 -3.94
CA LYS A 180 -13.77 24.46 -4.98
C LYS A 180 -12.60 25.25 -4.37
N GLY A 181 -11.42 24.63 -4.28
CA GLY A 181 -10.18 25.25 -3.80
C GLY A 181 -9.55 24.63 -2.53
N ASP A 182 -10.22 23.70 -1.84
CA ASP A 182 -9.63 23.03 -0.68
C ASP A 182 -8.78 21.82 -1.12
N PHE A 183 -7.45 22.01 -1.14
CA PHE A 183 -6.46 20.99 -1.54
C PHE A 183 -6.60 19.69 -0.75
N SER A 184 -6.97 19.74 0.54
CA SER A 184 -7.12 18.53 1.36
C SER A 184 -8.32 17.69 0.92
N SER A 185 -9.43 18.36 0.57
CA SER A 185 -10.63 17.69 0.04
C SER A 185 -10.38 17.03 -1.32
N ILE A 186 -9.62 17.69 -2.19
CA ILE A 186 -9.23 17.17 -3.51
C ILE A 186 -8.36 15.93 -3.34
N MET A 187 -7.35 15.98 -2.47
CA MET A 187 -6.45 14.85 -2.23
C MET A 187 -7.20 13.61 -1.72
N ASN A 188 -8.13 13.81 -0.78
CA ASN A 188 -8.98 12.73 -0.26
C ASN A 188 -9.86 12.12 -1.36
N GLN A 189 -10.54 12.95 -2.16
CA GLN A 189 -11.38 12.46 -3.26
C GLN A 189 -10.57 11.72 -4.33
N GLN A 190 -9.38 12.21 -4.66
CA GLN A 190 -8.46 11.53 -5.58
C GLN A 190 -8.08 10.15 -5.02
N MET A 191 -7.69 10.06 -3.75
CA MET A 191 -7.38 8.75 -3.14
C MET A 191 -8.58 7.78 -3.17
N LEU A 192 -9.80 8.28 -2.95
CA LEU A 192 -11.01 7.43 -2.93
C LEU A 192 -11.37 6.87 -4.29
N TYR A 193 -11.32 7.69 -5.34
CA TYR A 193 -11.82 7.30 -6.66
C TYR A 193 -10.70 7.00 -7.65
N LEU A 194 -9.68 7.86 -7.74
CA LEU A 194 -8.58 7.70 -8.69
C LEU A 194 -7.72 6.49 -8.33
N GLY A 195 -7.43 6.27 -7.04
CA GLY A 195 -6.64 5.13 -6.57
C GLY A 195 -7.19 3.79 -7.03
N PRO A 196 -8.43 3.42 -6.64
CA PRO A 196 -9.08 2.19 -7.09
C PRO A 196 -9.24 2.08 -8.61
N LEU A 197 -9.53 3.18 -9.30
CA LEU A 197 -9.65 3.18 -10.76
C LEU A 197 -8.32 2.85 -11.44
N LEU A 198 -7.22 3.43 -10.96
CA LEU A 198 -5.88 3.11 -11.45
C LEU A 198 -5.51 1.65 -11.17
N THR A 199 -5.81 1.15 -9.97
CA THR A 199 -5.60 -0.26 -9.61
C THR A 199 -6.40 -1.20 -10.52
N LEU A 200 -7.64 -0.86 -10.84
CA LEU A 200 -8.45 -1.62 -11.80
C LEU A 200 -7.80 -1.61 -13.18
N PHE A 201 -7.43 -0.43 -13.68
CA PHE A 201 -6.79 -0.29 -15.00
C PHE A 201 -5.48 -1.09 -15.10
N ILE A 202 -4.61 -0.98 -14.09
CA ILE A 202 -3.35 -1.71 -14.02
C ILE A 202 -3.63 -3.22 -13.89
N GLY A 203 -4.52 -3.64 -13.00
CA GLY A 203 -4.84 -5.06 -12.79
C GLY A 203 -5.43 -5.75 -14.02
N MET A 204 -6.11 -5.02 -14.90
CA MET A 204 -6.61 -5.55 -16.18
C MET A 204 -5.55 -5.67 -17.27
N LYS A 205 -4.41 -4.99 -17.14
CA LYS A 205 -3.33 -4.96 -18.15
C LYS A 205 -2.11 -5.80 -17.76
N PHE A 206 -1.86 -5.96 -16.47
CA PHE A 206 -0.68 -6.63 -15.94
C PHE A 206 -0.99 -8.05 -15.43
N PRO A 207 0.04 -8.90 -15.22
CA PRO A 207 -0.14 -10.27 -14.73
C PRO A 207 -1.00 -10.37 -13.46
N ALA A 208 -1.88 -11.36 -13.41
CA ALA A 208 -2.82 -11.58 -12.31
C ALA A 208 -2.14 -11.82 -10.95
N GLY A 209 -0.87 -12.26 -10.93
CA GLY A 209 -0.08 -12.30 -9.71
C GLY A 209 0.05 -10.95 -8.99
N LEU A 210 0.08 -9.84 -9.73
CA LEU A 210 0.09 -8.49 -9.16
C LEU A 210 -1.28 -8.11 -8.58
N ALA A 211 -2.36 -8.47 -9.27
CA ALA A 211 -3.72 -8.27 -8.77
C ALA A 211 -3.97 -9.10 -7.49
N LEU A 212 -3.49 -10.35 -7.46
CA LEU A 212 -3.55 -11.22 -6.27
C LEU A 212 -2.80 -10.59 -5.09
N TYR A 213 -1.58 -10.10 -5.31
CA TYR A 213 -0.83 -9.35 -4.31
C TYR A 213 -1.67 -8.18 -3.77
N TRP A 214 -2.28 -7.37 -4.65
CA TRP A 214 -3.12 -6.25 -4.23
C TRP A 214 -4.28 -6.69 -3.33
N VAL A 215 -5.00 -7.76 -3.71
CA VAL A 215 -6.12 -8.29 -2.93
C VAL A 215 -5.66 -8.64 -1.51
N VAL A 216 -4.60 -9.43 -1.37
CA VAL A 216 -4.07 -9.88 -0.08
C VAL A 216 -3.57 -8.70 0.75
N ASN A 217 -2.83 -7.80 0.11
CA ASN A 217 -2.25 -6.61 0.71
C ASN A 217 -3.32 -5.66 1.26
N THR A 218 -4.39 -5.45 0.50
CA THR A 218 -5.53 -4.63 0.89
C THR A 218 -6.36 -5.30 1.99
N LEU A 219 -6.58 -6.62 1.91
CA LEU A 219 -7.27 -7.35 2.97
C LEU A 219 -6.53 -7.21 4.31
N PHE A 220 -5.21 -7.40 4.31
CA PHE A 220 -4.39 -7.20 5.50
C PHE A 220 -4.51 -5.77 6.02
N ALA A 221 -4.44 -4.77 5.13
CA ALA A 221 -4.53 -3.38 5.51
C ALA A 221 -5.90 -3.01 6.10
N ILE A 222 -6.99 -3.55 5.57
CA ILE A 222 -8.36 -3.39 6.13
C ILE A 222 -8.40 -3.94 7.55
N VAL A 223 -7.90 -5.17 7.77
CA VAL A 223 -7.85 -5.78 9.10
C VAL A 223 -7.01 -4.94 10.05
N GLN A 224 -5.83 -4.50 9.61
CA GLN A 224 -4.94 -3.67 10.41
C GLN A 224 -5.57 -2.30 10.77
N GLN A 225 -6.20 -1.63 9.81
CA GLN A 225 -6.93 -0.38 10.02
C GLN A 225 -8.06 -0.57 11.03
N TYR A 226 -8.87 -1.61 10.86
CA TYR A 226 -9.97 -1.92 11.76
C TYR A 226 -9.51 -2.14 13.21
N LEU A 227 -8.43 -2.92 13.40
CA LEU A 227 -7.86 -3.20 14.73
C LEU A 227 -7.23 -1.95 15.37
N THR A 228 -6.66 -1.05 14.56
CA THR A 228 -6.00 0.16 15.05
C THR A 228 -7.02 1.25 15.38
N MET A 229 -8.00 1.48 14.50
CA MET A 229 -8.99 2.55 14.66
C MET A 229 -9.98 2.32 15.80
N LYS A 230 -10.27 1.05 16.16
CA LYS A 230 -11.14 0.69 17.29
C LYS A 230 -10.57 1.01 18.66
N LYS A 231 -9.26 1.15 18.80
CA LYS A 231 -8.66 1.46 20.10
C LYS A 231 -8.87 2.95 20.42
N PRO A 232 -9.42 3.30 21.60
CA PRO A 232 -9.40 4.69 22.05
C PRO A 232 -7.93 5.09 22.19
N GLU A 233 -7.55 6.25 21.64
CA GLU A 233 -6.20 6.77 21.89
C GLU A 233 -6.06 7.04 23.39
N PRO A 234 -4.94 6.64 24.04
CA PRO A 234 -4.64 7.16 25.35
C PRO A 234 -4.51 8.67 25.21
N VAL A 235 -5.39 9.40 25.92
CA VAL A 235 -5.31 10.86 26.04
C VAL A 235 -3.88 11.16 26.49
N PRO A 236 -3.07 11.92 25.72
CA PRO A 236 -1.77 12.35 26.19
C PRO A 236 -2.02 13.06 27.53
N ALA A 237 -1.37 12.57 28.60
CA ALA A 237 -1.41 13.26 29.88
C ALA A 237 -1.06 14.72 29.60
N GLN A 238 -2.01 15.62 29.86
CA GLN A 238 -1.73 17.04 29.85
C GLN A 238 -0.69 17.22 30.95
N ASP A 239 0.57 17.43 30.56
CA ASP A 239 1.59 17.92 31.47
C ASP A 239 1.04 19.24 32.04
N LYS A 240 0.69 19.19 33.32
CA LYS A 240 0.16 20.31 34.11
C LYS A 240 1.25 21.31 34.42
#